data_AF-A0A7J9X8Z6-F1
#
_entry.id   AF-A0A7J9X8Z6-F1
#
_cell.length_a   1.000
_cell.length_b   1.000
_cell.length_c   1.000
_cell.angle_alpha   90.00
_cell.angle_beta   90.00
_cell.angle_gamma   90.00
#
_symmetry.space_group_name_H-M   'P 1'
#
loop_
_entity.id
_entity.type
_entity.pdbx_description
1 polymer ?
#
loop_
_entity_poly.entity_id
_entity_poly.type
_entity_poly.pdbx_seq_one_letter_code
_entity_poly.pdbx_strand_id
1 'polypeptide(L)'
;MRRRRRCATSTQVWSAELAADAVTVNSISPGWVSTQMTETGLVGELSRRGGVAAERARAELLDGLPQGRMIEPGEIAAAVRWLLSEDAASMTGADLLLDGGLTTSLGFANLLRLG
;
A
#
# COMPACT_ATOMS: atom_id res chain seq x y z
N MET A 1 4.65 -8.68 -1.46
CA MET A 1 6.06 -8.38 -1.81
C MET A 1 6.46 -8.66 -3.27
N ARG A 2 6.15 -9.81 -3.90
CA ARG A 2 6.58 -10.10 -5.29
C ARG A 2 5.96 -9.16 -6.36
N ARG A 3 4.69 -8.74 -6.20
CA ARG A 3 4.01 -7.81 -7.12
C ARG A 3 4.63 -6.40 -7.09
N ARG A 4 4.87 -5.85 -5.89
CA ARG A 4 5.58 -4.58 -5.65
C ARG A 4 6.91 -4.50 -6.39
N ARG A 5 7.75 -5.53 -6.30
CA ARG A 5 9.06 -5.55 -6.97
C ARG A 5 8.96 -5.41 -8.49
N ARG A 6 7.92 -5.98 -9.11
CA ARG A 6 7.73 -5.88 -10.57
C ARG A 6 7.42 -4.43 -10.99
N CYS A 7 6.51 -3.77 -10.29
CA CYS A 7 6.20 -2.35 -10.53
C CYS A 7 7.45 -1.49 -10.36
N ALA A 8 8.19 -1.68 -9.26
CA ALA A 8 9.42 -0.94 -9.01
C ALA A 8 10.46 -1.13 -10.14
N THR A 9 10.67 -2.34 -10.63
CA THR A 9 11.60 -2.59 -11.73
C THR A 9 11.14 -1.94 -13.04
N SER A 10 9.86 -2.01 -13.40
CA SER A 10 9.34 -1.32 -14.59
C SER A 10 9.48 0.20 -14.49
N THR A 11 9.18 0.76 -13.32
CA THR A 11 9.36 2.18 -13.02
C THR A 11 10.81 2.62 -13.20
N GLN A 12 11.78 1.82 -12.75
CA GLN A 12 13.21 2.11 -12.94
C GLN A 12 13.61 2.14 -14.42
N VAL A 13 13.14 1.19 -15.23
CA VAL A 13 13.43 1.14 -16.66
C VAL A 13 12.89 2.39 -17.36
N TRP A 14 11.60 2.69 -17.19
CA TRP A 14 10.99 3.86 -17.84
C TRP A 14 11.54 5.18 -17.33
N SER A 15 11.92 5.27 -16.04
CA SER A 15 12.56 6.46 -15.50
C SER A 15 13.89 6.79 -16.19
N ALA A 16 14.66 5.77 -16.57
CA ALA A 16 15.92 5.96 -17.28
C ALA A 16 15.68 6.32 -18.76
N GLU A 17 14.70 5.70 -19.39
CA GLU A 17 14.35 5.96 -20.79
C GLU A 17 13.81 7.38 -21.02
N LEU A 18 12.99 7.90 -20.10
CA LEU A 18 12.27 9.18 -20.27
C LEU A 18 12.95 10.37 -19.57
N ALA A 19 14.07 10.16 -18.88
CA ALA A 19 14.76 11.23 -18.15
C ALA A 19 15.18 12.40 -19.06
N ALA A 20 15.59 12.12 -20.30
CA ALA A 20 16.00 13.13 -21.27
C ALA A 20 14.85 14.06 -21.70
N ASP A 21 13.61 13.58 -21.60
CA ASP A 21 12.39 14.33 -21.92
C ASP A 21 11.83 15.10 -20.72
N ALA A 22 12.60 15.20 -19.63
CA ALA A 22 12.19 15.80 -18.35
C ALA A 22 10.92 15.17 -17.75
N VAL A 23 10.70 13.88 -17.99
CA VAL A 23 9.57 13.12 -17.42
C VAL A 23 10.05 12.28 -16.23
N THR A 24 9.36 12.41 -15.09
CA THR A 24 9.58 11.57 -13.91
C THR A 24 8.62 10.39 -13.89
N VAL A 25 9.11 9.20 -13.52
CA VAL A 25 8.29 7.99 -13.39
C VAL A 25 8.49 7.41 -11.99
N ASN A 26 7.42 7.26 -11.21
CA ASN A 26 7.47 6.70 -9.86
C ASN A 26 6.29 5.73 -9.64
N SER A 27 6.42 4.81 -8.68
CA SER A 27 5.32 3.96 -8.23
C SER A 27 4.93 4.27 -6.80
N ILE A 28 3.65 4.06 -6.46
CA ILE A 28 3.17 4.04 -5.09
C ILE A 28 2.74 2.60 -4.77
N SER A 29 3.28 2.07 -3.68
CA SER A 29 2.96 0.75 -3.14
C SER A 29 2.19 0.92 -1.83
N PRO A 30 0.84 0.98 -1.88
CA PRO A 30 0.05 1.17 -0.68
C PRO A 30 -0.09 -0.11 0.15
N GLY A 31 -0.32 0.06 1.45
CA GLY A 31 -0.86 -0.97 2.34
C GLY A 31 -2.37 -1.11 2.20
N TRP A 32 -3.06 -1.40 3.30
CA TRP A 32 -4.52 -1.51 3.30
C TRP A 32 -5.18 -0.14 3.32
N VAL A 33 -5.86 0.21 2.23
CA VAL A 33 -6.56 1.48 2.06
C VAL A 33 -8.05 1.30 2.32
N SER A 34 -8.67 2.20 3.06
CA SER A 34 -10.11 2.23 3.37
C SER A 34 -10.93 2.51 2.10
N THR A 35 -11.24 1.44 1.35
CA THR A 35 -12.01 1.48 0.11
C THR A 35 -13.03 0.35 0.09
N GLN A 36 -14.08 0.48 -0.73
CA GLN A 36 -15.08 -0.57 -0.90
C GLN A 36 -14.46 -1.91 -1.32
N MET A 37 -13.36 -1.88 -2.09
CA MET A 37 -12.61 -3.08 -2.47
C MET A 37 -12.02 -3.80 -1.24
N THR A 38 -11.44 -3.06 -0.30
CA THR A 38 -10.88 -3.64 0.93
C THR A 38 -11.97 -4.18 1.84
N GLU A 39 -13.07 -3.45 2.00
CA GLU A 39 -14.22 -3.88 2.81
C GLU A 39 -14.84 -5.18 2.27
N THR A 40 -15.12 -5.22 0.97
CA THR A 40 -15.77 -6.40 0.36
C THR A 40 -14.82 -7.58 0.15
N GLY A 41 -13.58 -7.31 -0.24
CA GLY A 41 -12.57 -8.31 -0.53
C GLY A 41 -11.92 -8.86 0.73
N LEU A 42 -11.18 -8.00 1.44
CA LEU A 42 -10.34 -8.42 2.57
C LEU A 42 -11.16 -8.77 3.80
N VAL A 43 -12.01 -7.85 4.29
CA VAL A 43 -12.80 -8.09 5.51
C VAL A 43 -13.79 -9.24 5.27
N GLY A 44 -14.41 -9.29 4.09
CA GLY A 44 -15.26 -10.41 3.68
C GLY A 44 -14.52 -11.75 3.65
N GLU A 45 -13.29 -11.80 3.14
CA GLU A 45 -12.49 -13.03 3.14
C GLU A 45 -12.06 -13.45 4.55
N LEU A 46 -11.59 -12.51 5.37
CA LEU A 46 -11.21 -12.78 6.77
C LEU A 46 -12.40 -13.30 7.58
N SER A 47 -13.57 -12.69 7.41
CA SER A 47 -14.82 -13.15 8.03
C SER A 47 -15.16 -14.59 7.63
N ARG A 48 -15.11 -14.91 6.32
CA ARG A 48 -15.37 -16.27 5.83
C ARG A 48 -14.37 -17.30 6.34
N ARG A 49 -13.08 -16.97 6.35
CA ARG A 49 -12.00 -17.87 6.77
C ARG A 49 -11.99 -18.11 8.28
N GLY A 50 -12.22 -17.06 9.06
CA GLY A 50 -12.27 -17.12 10.53
C GLY A 50 -13.61 -17.61 11.08
N GLY A 51 -14.67 -17.67 10.26
CA GLY A 51 -16.02 -17.99 10.74
C GLY A 51 -16.58 -16.95 11.70
N VAL A 52 -16.09 -15.70 11.63
CA VAL A 52 -16.47 -14.60 12.52
C VAL A 52 -17.26 -13.53 11.77
N ALA A 53 -18.07 -12.75 12.49
CA ALA A 53 -18.76 -11.60 11.92
C ALA A 53 -17.77 -10.59 11.32
N ALA A 54 -18.18 -9.89 10.26
CA ALA A 54 -17.34 -8.91 9.55
C ALA A 54 -16.77 -7.83 10.47
N GLU A 55 -17.55 -7.37 11.46
CA GLU A 55 -17.10 -6.37 12.44
C GLU A 55 -15.92 -6.87 13.29
N ARG A 56 -15.97 -8.15 13.69
CA ARG A 56 -14.87 -8.77 14.44
C ARG A 56 -13.64 -8.98 13.56
N ALA A 57 -13.83 -9.43 12.31
CA ALA A 57 -12.72 -9.56 11.36
C ALA A 57 -12.04 -8.21 11.08
N ARG A 58 -12.83 -7.12 11.02
CA ARG A 58 -12.31 -5.75 10.91
C ARG A 58 -11.50 -5.37 12.14
N ALA A 59 -12.01 -5.60 13.35
CA ALA A 59 -11.27 -5.29 14.58
C ALA A 59 -9.93 -6.04 14.66
N GLU A 60 -9.92 -7.34 14.34
CA GLU A 60 -8.71 -8.16 14.31
C GLU A 60 -7.71 -7.69 13.23
N LEU A 61 -8.20 -7.26 12.06
CA LEU A 61 -7.36 -6.64 11.03
C LEU A 61 -6.70 -5.36 11.54
N LEU A 62 -7.46 -4.47 12.17
CA LEU A 62 -6.96 -3.18 12.67
C LEU A 62 -5.92 -3.37 13.78
N ASP A 63 -6.12 -4.33 14.67
CA ASP A 63 -5.15 -4.68 15.72
C ASP A 63 -3.81 -5.19 15.15
N GLY A 64 -3.87 -5.89 14.01
CA GLY A 64 -2.69 -6.33 13.28
C GLY A 64 -1.94 -5.22 12.53
N LEU A 65 -2.53 -4.02 12.40
CA LEU A 65 -1.89 -2.88 11.73
C LEU A 65 -1.11 -2.04 12.75
N PRO A 66 0.17 -1.71 12.50
CA PRO A 66 0.99 -0.95 13.46
C PRO A 66 0.44 0.43 13.81
N GLN A 67 -0.22 1.10 12.85
CA GLN A 67 -0.88 2.38 13.09
C GLN A 67 -2.31 2.23 13.66
N GLY A 68 -2.79 1.00 13.85
CA GLY A 68 -4.14 0.71 14.36
C GLY A 68 -5.28 1.13 13.44
N ARG A 69 -4.98 1.52 12.20
CA ARG A 69 -5.96 2.04 11.22
C ARG A 69 -5.58 1.66 9.80
N MET A 70 -6.58 1.61 8.93
CA MET A 70 -6.35 1.61 7.49
C MET A 70 -5.91 2.98 7.00
N ILE A 71 -5.24 3.00 5.86
CA ILE A 71 -4.84 4.22 5.17
C ILE A 71 -6.07 4.84 4.53
N GLU A 72 -6.26 6.13 4.66
CA GLU A 72 -7.35 6.84 3.99
C GLU A 72 -6.99 7.12 2.53
N PRO A 73 -7.95 7.04 1.58
CA PRO A 73 -7.68 7.36 0.17
C PRO A 73 -7.05 8.74 -0.04
N GLY A 74 -7.38 9.70 0.83
CA GLY A 74 -6.80 11.04 0.83
C GLY A 74 -5.29 11.06 1.08
N GLU A 75 -4.74 10.10 1.83
CA GLU A 75 -3.29 9.98 2.06
C GLU A 75 -2.56 9.51 0.80
N ILE A 76 -3.18 8.57 0.05
CA ILE A 76 -2.67 8.16 -1.27
C ILE A 76 -2.70 9.35 -2.23
N ALA A 77 -3.82 10.09 -2.27
CA ALA A 77 -3.96 11.27 -3.11
C ALA A 77 -2.95 12.37 -2.73
N ALA A 78 -2.65 12.55 -1.45
CA ALA A 78 -1.64 13.50 -1.00
C ALA A 78 -0.24 13.10 -1.48
N ALA A 79 0.11 11.82 -1.41
CA ALA A 79 1.38 11.31 -1.95
C ALA A 79 1.48 11.53 -3.48
N VAL A 80 0.41 11.27 -4.22
CA VAL A 80 0.35 11.58 -5.66
C VAL A 80 0.52 13.08 -5.91
N ARG A 81 -0.18 13.93 -5.15
CA ARG A 81 -0.05 15.39 -5.29
C ARG A 81 1.38 15.87 -5.04
N TRP A 82 2.09 15.30 -4.07
CA TRP A 82 3.49 15.62 -3.84
C TRP A 82 4.39 15.16 -4.99
N LEU A 83 4.18 13.95 -5.53
CA LEU A 83 4.91 13.47 -6.71
C LEU A 83 4.72 14.35 -7.95
N LEU A 84 3.59 15.05 -8.06
CA LEU A 84 3.28 15.97 -9.15
C LEU A 84 3.77 17.41 -8.89
N SER A 85 4.32 17.69 -7.71
CA SER A 85 4.77 19.03 -7.30
C SER A 85 6.22 19.29 -7.70
N GLU A 86 6.61 20.57 -7.73
CA GLU A 86 8.00 21.00 -7.98
C GLU A 86 8.96 20.48 -6.90
N ASP A 87 8.49 20.26 -5.67
CA ASP A 87 9.29 19.72 -4.56
C ASP A 87 9.79 18.29 -4.84
N ALA A 88 9.15 17.57 -5.78
CA ALA A 88 9.53 16.23 -6.19
C ALA A 88 10.24 16.18 -7.56
N ALA A 89 10.64 17.33 -8.13
CA ALA A 89 11.14 17.42 -9.52
C ALA A 89 12.33 16.50 -9.84
N SER A 90 13.19 16.18 -8.86
CA SER A 90 14.32 15.26 -9.05
C SER A 90 14.01 13.81 -8.68
N MET A 91 12.79 13.49 -8.26
CA MET A 91 12.44 12.14 -7.87
C MET A 91 11.86 11.36 -9.05
N THR A 92 12.61 10.36 -9.49
CA THR A 92 12.23 9.45 -10.57
C THR A 92 12.83 8.07 -10.31
N GLY A 93 12.20 7.01 -10.79
CA GLY A 93 12.61 5.62 -10.56
C GLY A 93 12.28 5.09 -9.15
N ALA A 94 11.58 5.86 -8.32
CA ALA A 94 11.32 5.51 -6.93
C ALA A 94 10.03 4.69 -6.76
N ASP A 95 10.02 3.82 -5.74
CA ASP A 95 8.83 3.14 -5.26
C ASP A 95 8.49 3.63 -3.85
N LEU A 96 7.42 4.40 -3.74
CA LEU A 96 6.95 4.97 -2.49
C LEU A 96 6.08 3.96 -1.74
N LEU A 97 6.66 3.33 -0.71
CA LEU A 97 5.92 2.44 0.18
C LEU A 97 5.12 3.27 1.18
N LEU A 98 3.79 3.19 1.10
CA LEU A 98 2.86 3.89 1.98
C LEU A 98 1.92 2.88 2.62
N ASP A 99 2.36 2.24 3.70
CA ASP A 99 1.69 1.05 4.25
C ASP A 99 1.45 1.08 5.77
N GLY A 100 1.65 2.24 6.41
CA GLY A 100 1.48 2.38 7.86
C GLY A 100 2.41 1.50 8.69
N GLY A 101 3.56 1.09 8.14
CA GLY A 101 4.54 0.25 8.81
C GLY A 101 4.27 -1.26 8.68
N LEU A 102 3.24 -1.65 7.93
CA LEU A 102 2.83 -3.04 7.75
C LEU A 102 4.00 -3.94 7.32
N THR A 103 4.78 -3.52 6.32
CA THR A 103 5.90 -4.29 5.75
C THR A 103 7.04 -4.50 6.75
N THR A 104 7.27 -3.55 7.65
CA THR A 104 8.37 -3.60 8.62
C THR A 104 7.93 -4.22 9.94
N SER A 105 6.63 -4.28 10.22
CA SER A 105 6.11 -4.83 11.46
C SER A 105 6.15 -6.36 11.51
N LEU A 106 6.52 -6.89 12.67
CA LEU A 106 6.43 -8.33 12.98
C LEU A 106 4.97 -8.78 13.23
N GLY A 107 4.04 -7.86 13.53
CA GLY A 107 2.66 -8.15 13.94
C GLY A 107 1.82 -8.86 12.89
N PHE A 108 1.92 -8.47 11.61
CA PHE A 108 1.11 -9.07 10.56
C PHE A 108 1.52 -10.51 10.20
N ALA A 109 2.78 -10.89 10.48
CA ALA A 109 3.23 -12.27 10.34
C ALA A 109 2.48 -13.23 11.29
N ASN A 110 2.00 -12.74 12.43
CA ASN A 110 1.17 -13.51 13.36
C ASN A 110 -0.28 -13.65 12.85
N LEU A 111 -0.85 -12.64 12.20
CA LEU A 111 -2.22 -12.71 11.65
C LEU A 111 -2.34 -13.79 10.54
N LEU A 112 -1.29 -13.97 9.74
CA LEU A 112 -1.23 -15.02 8.71
C LEU A 112 -0.93 -16.43 9.26
N ARG A 113 -0.54 -16.56 10.54
CA ARG A 113 -0.31 -17.86 11.22
C ARG A 113 -1.53 -18.40 11.95
N LEU A 114 -2.60 -17.61 12.08
CA LEU A 114 -3.86 -18.02 12.72
C LEU A 114 -4.80 -18.80 11.77
N GLY A 115 -4.23 -19.53 10.81
CA GLY A 115 -4.95 -20.41 9.88
C GLY A 115 -4.18 -21.69 9.65
#